data_AF-A0A961YJA2-F1
#
_entry.id   AF-A0A961YJA2-F1
#
_cell.length_a   1.000
_cell.length_b   1.000
_cell.length_c   1.000
_cell.angle_alpha   90.00
_cell.angle_beta   90.00
_cell.angle_gamma   90.00
#
_symmetry.space_group_name_H-M   'P 1'
#
loop_
_entity.id
_entity.type
_entity.pdbx_description
1 polymer ?
#
loop_
_entity_poly.entity_id
_entity_poly.type
_entity_poly.pdbx_seq_one_letter_code
_entity_poly.pdbx_strand_id
1 'polypeptide(L)' 'MNAPAATPVTPYDVEAVRRDFPILARTVYDKPLVYLDNAASAQKPQAVI' A
#
# COMPACT_ATOMS: atom_id res chain seq x y z
N MET A 1 -38.78 -4.87 -12.67
CA MET A 1 -37.62 -5.77 -12.80
C MET A 1 -36.49 -4.94 -13.40
N ASN A 2 -35.59 -4.38 -12.59
CA ASN A 2 -34.39 -3.67 -13.03
C ASN A 2 -33.39 -3.74 -11.86
N ALA A 3 -32.36 -4.57 -11.98
CA ALA A 3 -31.24 -4.62 -11.02
C ALA A 3 -30.19 -3.57 -11.42
N PRO A 4 -29.51 -2.90 -10.48
CA PRO A 4 -28.44 -1.97 -10.83
C PRO A 4 -27.29 -2.76 -11.49
N ALA A 5 -26.82 -2.27 -12.63
CA ALA A 5 -25.64 -2.81 -13.29
C ALA A 5 -24.45 -2.71 -12.32
N ALA A 6 -23.81 -3.84 -12.03
CA ALA A 6 -22.63 -3.86 -11.17
C ALA A 6 -21.49 -3.11 -11.86
N THR A 7 -21.00 -2.03 -11.24
CA THR A 7 -19.81 -1.32 -11.70
C THR A 7 -18.61 -2.26 -11.65
N PRO A 8 -17.82 -2.41 -12.73
CA PRO A 8 -16.62 -3.22 -12.69
C PRO A 8 -15.62 -2.60 -11.69
N VAL A 9 -15.24 -3.39 -10.68
CA VAL A 9 -14.17 -3.01 -9.75
C VAL A 9 -12.84 -3.38 -10.42
N THR A 10 -12.08 -2.38 -10.84
CA THR A 10 -10.70 -2.58 -11.26
C THR A 10 -9.86 -2.96 -10.04
N PRO A 11 -9.03 -4.01 -10.10
CA PRO A 11 -8.13 -4.35 -9.01
C PRO A 11 -7.20 -3.18 -8.66
N TYR A 12 -7.04 -2.91 -7.36
CA TYR A 12 -6.11 -1.90 -6.87
C TYR A 12 -4.67 -2.45 -6.91
N ASP A 13 -3.77 -1.75 -7.60
CA ASP A 13 -2.37 -2.15 -7.72
C ASP A 13 -1.58 -1.73 -6.46
N VAL A 14 -1.59 -2.61 -5.46
CA VAL A 14 -0.87 -2.39 -4.20
C VAL A 14 0.64 -2.33 -4.42
N GLU A 15 1.19 -3.07 -5.39
CA GLU A 15 2.62 -3.07 -5.67
C GLU A 15 3.09 -1.74 -6.25
N ALA A 16 2.26 -1.12 -7.11
CA ALA A 16 2.53 0.24 -7.56
C ALA A 16 2.65 1.22 -6.39
N VAL A 17 1.74 1.16 -5.42
CA VAL A 17 1.75 2.04 -4.25
C VAL A 17 2.90 1.73 -3.30
N ARG A 18 3.25 0.46 -3.08
CA ARG A 18 4.40 0.09 -2.22
C ARG A 18 5.72 0.67 -2.72
N ARG A 19 5.89 0.83 -4.03
CA ARG A 19 7.10 1.45 -4.63
C ARG A 19 7.29 2.91 -4.21
N ASP A 20 6.21 3.63 -3.90
CA ASP A 20 6.29 5.02 -3.47
C ASP A 20 6.82 5.18 -2.04
N PHE A 21 6.93 4.09 -1.26
CA PHE A 21 7.43 4.09 0.12
C PHE A 21 8.75 3.29 0.23
N PRO A 22 9.92 3.90 -0.04
CA PRO A 22 11.20 3.20 -0.15
C PRO A 22 11.60 2.38 1.09
N ILE A 23 11.10 2.77 2.28
CA ILE A 23 11.36 2.04 3.52
C ILE A 23 10.78 0.62 3.51
N LEU A 24 9.66 0.39 2.81
CA LEU A 24 8.99 -0.93 2.75
C LEU A 24 9.77 -1.96 1.92
N ALA A 25 10.80 -1.53 1.17
CA ALA A 25 11.71 -2.42 0.46
C ALA A 25 12.91 -2.87 1.32
N ARG A 26 13.03 -2.39 2.56
CA ARG A 26 14.18 -2.69 3.42
C ARG A 26 14.09 -4.06 4.09
N THR A 27 15.26 -4.60 4.38
CA THR A 27 15.45 -5.78 5.23
C THR A 27 15.85 -5.34 6.64
N VAL A 28 15.24 -5.93 7.66
CA VAL A 28 15.55 -5.71 9.08
C VAL A 28 15.70 -7.08 9.75
N TYR A 29 16.81 -7.29 10.46
CA TYR A 29 17.15 -8.60 11.05
C TYR A 29 17.03 -9.75 10.05
N ASP A 30 17.61 -9.55 8.86
CA ASP A 30 17.62 -10.52 7.75
C ASP A 30 16.23 -10.93 7.23
N LYS A 31 15.19 -10.14 7.52
CA LYS A 31 13.81 -10.37 7.07
C LYS A 31 13.22 -9.13 6.38
N PRO A 32 12.31 -9.29 5.39
CA PRO A 32 11.60 -8.16 4.80
C PRO A 32 10.82 -7.38 5.87
N LEU A 33 10.87 -6.06 5.79
CA LEU A 33 10.09 -5.21 6.69
C LEU A 33 8.59 -5.38 6.44
N VAL A 34 7.84 -5.67 7.52
CA VAL A 34 6.38 -5.60 7.56
C VAL A 34 6.00 -4.60 8.64
N TYR A 35 5.47 -3.44 8.23
CA TYR A 35 5.12 -2.35 9.14
C TYR A 35 3.63 -2.40 9.49
N LEU A 36 3.30 -2.83 10.72
CA LEU A 36 1.93 -3.00 11.21
C LEU A 36 1.54 -2.00 12.31
N ASP A 37 2.21 -0.86 12.38
CA ASP A 37 2.00 0.17 13.42
C ASP A 37 1.56 1.52 12.83
N ASN A 38 0.74 1.48 11.78
CA ASN A 38 0.27 2.69 11.09
C ASN A 38 -0.56 3.62 11.99
N ALA A 39 -1.10 3.11 13.10
CA ALA A 39 -1.89 3.90 14.05
C ALA A 39 -1.03 4.83 14.90
N ALA A 40 0.23 4.46 15.17
CA ALA A 40 1.18 5.33 15.88
C ALA A 40 1.76 6.39 14.93
N SER A 41 2.11 5.99 13.70
CA SER A 41 2.57 6.91 12.65
C SER A 41 2.52 6.23 11.28
N ALA A 42 2.51 7.02 10.21
CA ALA A 42 2.53 6.50 8.84
C ALA A 42 3.87 6.76 8.16
N GLN A 43 4.28 5.86 7.27
CA GLN A 43 5.42 6.07 6.40
C GLN A 43 5.09 7.16 5.38
N LYS A 44 6.09 7.94 4.97
CA LYS A 44 5.91 8.99 3.95
C LYS A 44 6.25 8.45 2.57
N PRO A 45 5.42 8.73 1.54
CA PRO A 45 5.79 8.44 0.17
C PRO A 45 6.86 9.43 -0.31
N GLN A 46 7.58 9.10 -1.39
CA GLN A 46 8.62 9.96 -1.96
C GLN A 46 8.12 11.37 -2.31
N ALA A 47 6.87 11.50 -2.75
CA ALA A 47 6.28 12.79 -3.12
C ALA A 47 6.10 13.78 -1.95
N VAL A 48 6.27 13.33 -0.69
CA VAL A 48 6.02 14.12 0.54
C VAL A 48 7.31 14.36 1.35
N ILE A 49 8.45 13.86 0.88
CA ILE A 49 9.75 14.01 1.53
C ILE A 49 10.43 15.30 1.09
#